data_AF-A0A101XLF4-F1
#
_entry.id   AF-A0A101XLF4-F1
#
_cell.length_a   1.000
_cell.length_b   1.000
_cell.length_c   1.000
_cell.angle_alpha   90.00
_cell.angle_beta   90.00
_cell.angle_gamma   90.00
#
_symmetry.space_group_name_H-M   'P 1'
#
loop_
_entity.id
_entity.type
_entity.pdbx_description
1 polymer ?
#
loop_
_entity_poly.entity_id
_entity_poly.type
_entity_poly.pdbx_seq_one_letter_code
_entity_poly.pdbx_strand_id
1 'polypeptide(L)'
;MLKDVLITQLTLTGVLTSFLYYLGVRSLDIYLSLYTIIYLASMLLAEPIPRKVRFIHNVISITLVAVFTYFAALRIMAILGVSL
;
A
#
# COMPACT_ATOMS: atom_id res chain seq x y z
N MET A 1 18.23 6.49 -9.84
CA MET A 1 17.60 5.37 -9.11
C MET A 1 16.58 5.83 -8.08
N LEU A 2 16.96 6.41 -6.92
CA LEU A 2 15.96 6.79 -5.89
C LEU A 2 14.90 7.80 -6.40
N LYS A 3 15.32 8.80 -7.20
CA LYS A 3 14.40 9.75 -7.84
C LYS A 3 13.40 9.06 -8.76
N ASP A 4 13.86 8.09 -9.55
CA ASP A 4 13.01 7.35 -10.50
C ASP A 4 12.00 6.48 -9.76
N VAL A 5 12.40 5.85 -8.64
CA VAL A 5 11.51 5.10 -7.75
C VAL A 5 10.44 6.01 -7.15
N LEU A 6 10.82 7.20 -6.65
CA LEU A 6 9.89 8.18 -6.09
C LEU A 6 8.90 8.70 -7.13
N ILE A 7 9.39 9.00 -8.34
CA ILE A 7 8.53 9.43 -9.47
C ILE A 7 7.57 8.31 -9.83
N THR A 8 8.06 7.07 -9.98
CA THR A 8 7.23 5.90 -10.29
C THR A 8 6.16 5.69 -9.23
N GLN A 9 6.54 5.79 -7.95
CA GLN A 9 5.61 5.65 -6.84
C GLN A 9 4.54 6.76 -6.86
N LEU A 10 4.94 8.02 -7.08
CA LEU A 10 4.02 9.15 -7.17
C LEU A 10 3.06 9.04 -8.37
N THR A 11 3.57 8.58 -9.53
CA THR A 11 2.74 8.35 -10.72
C THR A 11 1.74 7.22 -10.47
N LEU A 12 2.20 6.10 -9.88
CA LEU A 12 1.32 4.96 -9.58
C LEU A 12 0.26 5.33 -8.54
N THR A 13 0.61 6.06 -7.48
CA THR A 13 -0.38 6.51 -6.49
C THR A 13 -1.38 7.50 -7.09
N GLY A 14 -0.92 8.44 -7.93
CA GLY A 14 -1.78 9.37 -8.64
C GLY A 14 -2.77 8.67 -9.57
N VAL A 15 -2.27 7.79 -10.44
CA VAL A 15 -3.09 7.00 -11.38
C VAL A 15 -4.10 6.14 -10.62
N LEU A 16 -3.67 5.46 -9.57
CA LEU A 16 -4.54 4.65 -8.73
C LEU A 16 -5.67 5.50 -8.12
N THR A 17 -5.34 6.65 -7.56
CA THR A 17 -6.32 7.55 -6.93
C THR A 17 -7.36 8.02 -7.93
N SER A 18 -6.90 8.47 -9.10
CA SER A 18 -7.80 8.92 -10.18
C SER A 18 -8.69 7.78 -10.69
N PHE A 19 -8.15 6.58 -10.83
CA PHE A 19 -8.90 5.41 -11.28
C PHE A 19 -9.96 4.97 -10.26
N LEU A 20 -9.62 4.91 -8.97
CA LEU A 20 -10.57 4.59 -7.91
C LEU A 20 -11.64 5.65 -7.76
N TYR A 21 -11.28 6.94 -7.89
CA TYR A 21 -12.24 8.04 -7.91
C TYR A 21 -13.21 7.93 -9.09
N TYR A 22 -12.70 7.62 -10.28
CA TYR A 22 -13.52 7.39 -11.47
C TYR A 22 -14.50 6.22 -11.30
N LEU A 23 -14.07 5.14 -10.64
CA LEU A 23 -14.94 4.01 -10.28
C LEU A 23 -15.94 4.32 -9.15
N GLY A 24 -15.89 5.53 -8.57
CA GLY A 24 -16.72 5.91 -7.43
C GLY A 24 -16.35 5.20 -6.13
N VAL A 25 -15.22 4.50 -6.09
CA VAL A 25 -14.76 3.80 -4.89
C VAL A 25 -14.28 4.83 -3.87
N ARG A 26 -14.89 4.83 -2.69
CA ARG A 26 -14.53 5.72 -1.56
C ARG A 26 -14.11 4.95 -0.31
N SER A 27 -14.09 3.62 -0.38
CA SER A 27 -13.81 2.76 0.77
C SER A 27 -12.33 2.77 1.10
N LEU A 28 -11.98 3.24 2.30
CA LEU A 28 -10.61 3.48 2.75
C LEU A 28 -9.77 2.18 2.77
N ASP A 29 -10.42 1.03 3.02
CA ASP A 29 -9.81 -0.30 2.98
C ASP A 29 -9.17 -0.62 1.62
N ILE A 30 -9.83 -0.23 0.52
CA ILE A 30 -9.37 -0.51 -0.84
C ILE A 30 -8.17 0.38 -1.19
N TYR A 31 -8.25 1.68 -0.89
CA TYR A 31 -7.14 2.61 -1.12
C TYR A 31 -5.89 2.19 -0.34
N LEU A 32 -6.05 1.89 0.95
CA LEU A 32 -4.93 1.54 1.81
C LEU A 32 -4.27 0.25 1.34
N SER A 33 -5.06 -0.75 0.94
CA SER A 33 -4.55 -2.02 0.40
C SER A 33 -3.71 -1.82 -0.85
N LEU A 34 -4.21 -1.02 -1.79
CA LEU A 34 -3.52 -0.78 -3.06
C LEU A 34 -2.26 0.08 -2.86
N TYR A 35 -2.29 1.05 -1.94
CA TYR A 35 -1.10 1.80 -1.55
C TYR A 35 -0.03 0.93 -0.89
N THR A 36 -0.42 -0.01 -0.03
CA THR A 36 0.51 -0.99 0.56
C THR A 36 1.21 -1.79 -0.53
N ILE A 37 0.48 -2.27 -1.54
CA ILE A 37 1.06 -3.03 -2.64
C ILE A 37 2.03 -2.18 -3.47
N ILE A 38 1.64 -0.96 -3.85
CA ILE A 38 2.51 -0.05 -4.61
C ILE A 38 3.80 0.24 -3.82
N TYR A 39 3.67 0.51 -2.52
CA TYR A 39 4.82 0.79 -1.66
C TYR A 39 5.79 -0.41 -1.61
N LEU A 40 5.29 -1.60 -1.32
CA LEU A 40 6.12 -2.80 -1.22
C LEU A 40 6.77 -3.17 -2.57
N ALA A 41 6.01 -3.07 -3.67
CA ALA A 41 6.54 -3.33 -5.01
C ALA A 41 7.64 -2.34 -5.40
N SER A 42 7.42 -1.04 -5.14
CA SER A 42 8.42 -0.01 -5.42
C SER A 42 9.69 -0.19 -4.60
N MET A 43 9.56 -0.65 -3.36
CA MET A 43 10.68 -0.91 -2.47
C MET A 43 11.54 -2.10 -2.91
N LEU A 44 10.91 -3.20 -3.36
CA LEU A 44 11.62 -4.36 -3.93
C LEU A 44 12.47 -3.99 -5.15
N LEU A 45 12.00 -3.04 -5.96
CA LEU A 45 12.69 -2.55 -7.15
C LEU A 45 13.80 -1.52 -6.84
N ALA A 46 13.87 -1.02 -5.61
CA ALA A 46 14.76 0.08 -5.22
C ALA A 46 16.10 -0.37 -4.60
N GLU A 47 16.40 -1.68 -4.55
CA GLU A 47 17.66 -2.18 -4.00
C GLU A 47 18.87 -1.80 -4.88
N PRO A 48 20.04 -1.47 -4.30
CA PRO A 48 20.38 -1.51 -2.88
C PRO A 48 20.07 -0.21 -2.13
N ILE A 49 19.29 -0.33 -1.04
CA ILE A 49 18.88 0.79 -0.19
C ILE A 49 19.93 1.05 0.91
N PRO A 50 20.32 2.31 1.19
CA PRO A 50 21.26 2.63 2.27
C PRO A 50 20.74 2.18 3.65
N ARG A 51 21.63 1.64 4.49
CA ARG A 51 21.30 1.01 5.80
C ARG A 51 20.41 1.86 6.72
N LYS A 52 20.59 3.19 6.72
CA LYS A 52 19.78 4.14 7.50
C LYS A 52 18.35 4.25 7.01
N VAL A 53 18.15 4.23 5.69
CA VAL A 53 16.83 4.34 5.06
C VAL A 53 16.08 3.00 5.13
N ARG A 54 16.82 1.88 5.14
CA ARG A 54 16.27 0.53 5.30
C ARG A 54 15.46 0.35 6.59
N PHE A 55 15.89 0.95 7.71
CA PHE A 55 15.11 0.87 8.96
C PHE A 55 13.76 1.57 8.83
N ILE A 56 13.76 2.79 8.29
CA ILE A 56 12.53 3.56 8.06
C ILE A 56 11.58 2.80 7.13
N HIS A 57 12.10 2.26 6.03
CA HIS A 57 11.30 1.48 5.10
C HIS A 57 10.76 0.19 5.70
N ASN A 58 11.54 -0.50 6.54
CA ASN A 58 11.06 -1.69 7.25
C ASN A 58 9.91 -1.34 8.21
N VAL A 59 10.03 -0.26 8.98
CA VAL A 59 8.94 0.19 9.88
C VAL A 59 7.68 0.49 9.08
N ILE A 60 7.79 1.27 8.00
CA ILE A 60 6.64 1.60 7.14
C ILE A 60 6.03 0.33 6.54
N SER A 61 6.86 -0.61 6.07
CA SER A 61 6.39 -1.88 5.51
C SER A 61 5.63 -2.72 6.54
N ILE A 62 6.16 -2.86 7.76
CA ILE A 62 5.51 -3.59 8.84
C ILE A 62 4.17 -2.95 9.19
N THR A 63 4.12 -1.62 9.31
CA THR A 63 2.88 -0.89 9.58
C THR A 63 1.85 -1.10 8.47
N LEU A 64 2.24 -0.94 7.20
CA LEU A 64 1.35 -1.13 6.06
C LEU A 64 0.80 -2.56 6.00
N VAL A 65 1.65 -3.57 6.24
CA VAL A 65 1.24 -4.98 6.28
C VAL A 65 0.29 -5.25 7.44
N ALA A 66 0.55 -4.69 8.63
CA ALA A 66 -0.33 -4.85 9.79
C ALA A 66 -1.72 -4.27 9.52
N VAL A 67 -1.80 -3.04 8.99
CA VAL A 67 -3.09 -2.40 8.69
C VAL A 67 -3.80 -3.11 7.53
N PHE A 68 -3.07 -3.52 6.49
CA PHE A 68 -3.63 -4.35 5.41
C PHE A 68 -4.22 -5.66 5.97
N THR A 69 -3.50 -6.34 6.86
CA THR A 69 -3.96 -7.58 7.49
C THR A 69 -5.23 -7.37 8.30
N TYR A 70 -5.33 -6.25 9.02
CA TYR A 70 -6.54 -5.87 9.75
C TYR A 70 -7.74 -5.70 8.82
N PHE A 71 -7.62 -4.93 7.74
CA PHE A 71 -8.70 -4.76 6.77
C PHE A 71 -9.05 -6.07 6.05
N ALA A 72 -8.05 -6.89 5.71
CA ALA A 72 -8.29 -8.20 5.12
C ALA A 72 -9.07 -9.11 6.07
N ALA A 73 -8.73 -9.12 7.36
CA ALA A 73 -9.44 -9.89 8.38
C ALA A 73 -10.89 -9.42 8.53
N LEU A 74 -11.14 -8.11 8.59
CA LEU A 74 -12.50 -7.54 8.60
C LEU A 74 -13.31 -7.98 7.38
N ARG A 75 -12.70 -7.94 6.18
CA ARG A 75 -13.35 -8.34 4.94
C ARG A 75 -13.68 -9.84 4.94
N ILE A 76 -12.75 -10.68 5.40
CA ILE A 76 -12.95 -12.13 5.51
C ILE A 76 -14.08 -12.43 6.51
N MET A 77 -14.09 -11.78 7.68
CA MET A 77 -15.16 -11.94 8.67
C MET A 77 -16.53 -11.54 8.09
N ALA A 78 -16.60 -10.42 7.36
CA ALA A 78 -17.81 -10.00 6.68
C ALA A 78 -18.30 -11.02 5.63
N ILE A 79 -17.38 -11.61 4.84
CA ILE A 79 -17.71 -12.67 3.87
C ILE A 79 -18.18 -13.95 4.57
N LEU A 80 -17.57 -14.29 5.71
CA LEU A 80 -17.95 -15.44 6.53
C LEU A 80 -19.27 -15.24 7.29
N GLY A 81 -19.90 -14.06 7.19
CA GLY A 81 -21.15 -13.75 7.89
C GLY A 81 -20.97 -13.48 9.39
N VAL A 82 -19.74 -13.30 9.85
CA VAL A 82 -19.45 -12.87 11.23
C VAL A 82 -19.68 -11.36 11.28
N SER A 83 -20.85 -10.96 11.76
CA SER A 83 -21.14 -9.55 12.05
C SER A 83 -20.34 -9.09 13.26
N LEU A 84 -19.43 -8.13 13.04
CA LEU A 84 -18.74 -7.38 14.09
C LEU A 84 -19.62 -6.25 14.63
#